data_AF-W4LB31-F1
#
_entry.id   AF-W4LB31-F1
#
_cell.length_a   1.000
_cell.length_b   1.000
_cell.length_c   1.000
_cell.angle_alpha   90.00
_cell.angle_beta   90.00
_cell.angle_gamma   90.00
#
_symmetry.space_group_name_H-M   'P 1'
#
loop_
_entity.id
_entity.type
_entity.pdbx_description
1 polymer ?
#
loop_
_entity_poly.entity_id
_entity_poly.type
_entity_poly.pdbx_seq_one_letter_code
_entity_poly.pdbx_strand_id
1 'polypeptide(L)'
;MPPPEAVKQFNTAVHSQDLQTLLEVFRRIGKRDTKEAVLAIAYAGLSESVLASLSAEHMQHVLQTAQEVLTRMTDTRAWKATYKATYKHPDWRVRVMLLDVVRHRLPGEKRAEKAVIKAIGDGTDAVAIKAIEMAGELNLKRTVSKLMQMVIAKWGQHVGVSAAKATLALEKITGTTEPAGWHAWVNQNL
;
A
#
# COMPACT_ATOMS: atom_id res chain seq x y z
N MET A 1 1.78 -3.35 17.71
CA MET A 1 2.80 -4.41 17.80
C MET A 1 2.14 -5.72 17.41
N PRO A 2 2.84 -6.64 16.73
CA PRO A 2 2.31 -7.97 16.45
C PRO A 2 2.13 -8.78 17.75
N PRO A 3 1.19 -9.74 17.80
CA PRO A 3 1.06 -10.66 18.93
C PRO A 3 2.34 -11.50 19.12
N PRO A 4 2.87 -11.68 20.35
CA PRO A 4 4.12 -12.44 20.59
C PRO A 4 4.08 -13.88 20.07
N GLU A 5 2.94 -14.54 20.21
CA GLU A 5 2.75 -15.91 19.72
C GLU A 5 2.86 -15.99 18.19
N ALA A 6 2.41 -14.97 17.46
CA ALA A 6 2.58 -14.93 16.02
C ALA A 6 4.05 -14.73 15.62
N VAL A 7 4.80 -13.92 16.37
CA VAL A 7 6.25 -13.75 16.15
C VAL A 7 6.97 -15.09 16.30
N LYS A 8 6.65 -15.85 17.35
CA LYS A 8 7.21 -17.19 17.57
C LYS A 8 6.90 -18.12 16.38
N GLN A 9 5.65 -18.15 15.92
CA GLN A 9 5.24 -19.02 14.81
C GLN A 9 5.97 -18.69 13.50
N PHE A 10 6.11 -17.40 13.14
CA PHE A 10 6.84 -17.01 11.94
C PHE A 10 8.33 -17.29 12.06
N ASN A 11 8.95 -17.02 13.21
CA ASN A 11 10.35 -17.34 13.44
C ASN A 11 10.58 -18.85 13.28
N THR A 12 9.79 -19.70 13.93
CA THR A 12 9.93 -21.16 13.78
C THR A 12 9.80 -21.60 12.33
N ALA A 13 8.84 -21.06 11.58
CA ALA A 13 8.64 -21.41 10.17
C ALA A 13 9.75 -20.93 9.24
N VAL A 14 10.40 -19.81 9.53
CA VAL A 14 11.58 -19.36 8.79
C VAL A 14 12.78 -20.26 9.08
N HIS A 15 12.98 -20.65 10.35
CA HIS A 15 14.11 -21.51 10.74
C HIS A 15 14.00 -22.94 10.19
N SER A 16 12.79 -23.41 9.85
CA SER A 16 12.64 -24.72 9.20
C SER A 16 13.13 -24.72 7.75
N GLN A 17 13.43 -23.55 7.16
CA GLN A 17 13.84 -23.37 5.76
C GLN A 17 12.88 -23.97 4.72
N ASP A 18 11.64 -24.27 5.15
CA ASP A 18 10.58 -24.77 4.29
C ASP A 18 9.61 -23.62 3.98
N LEU A 19 9.64 -23.17 2.73
CA LEU A 19 8.74 -22.13 2.25
C LEU A 19 7.27 -22.51 2.49
N GLN A 20 6.88 -23.77 2.28
CA GLN A 20 5.48 -24.17 2.42
C GLN A 20 4.99 -24.05 3.86
N THR A 21 5.82 -24.44 4.82
CA THR A 21 5.55 -24.22 6.25
C THR A 21 5.33 -22.73 6.53
N LEU A 22 6.18 -21.83 6.01
CA LEU A 22 6.01 -20.39 6.18
C LEU A 22 4.70 -19.87 5.57
N LEU A 23 4.39 -20.26 4.32
CA LEU A 23 3.16 -19.86 3.64
C LEU A 23 1.91 -20.32 4.40
N GLU A 24 1.93 -21.52 4.98
CA GLU A 24 0.78 -22.02 5.76
C GLU A 24 0.58 -21.25 7.06
N VAL A 25 1.64 -20.72 7.69
CA VAL A 25 1.49 -19.81 8.84
C VAL A 25 0.71 -18.55 8.43
N PHE A 26 1.02 -17.95 7.27
CA PHE A 26 0.26 -16.80 6.76
C PHE A 26 -1.23 -17.15 6.58
N ARG A 27 -1.53 -18.27 5.92
CA ARG A 27 -2.92 -18.69 5.66
C ARG A 27 -3.67 -18.98 6.96
N ARG A 28 -3.06 -19.71 7.90
CA ARG A 28 -3.65 -20.04 9.19
C ARG A 28 -3.94 -18.80 10.03
N ILE A 29 -3.00 -17.85 10.12
CA ILE A 29 -3.23 -16.60 10.83
C ILE A 29 -4.31 -15.78 10.12
N GLY A 30 -4.26 -15.74 8.80
CA GLY A 30 -5.23 -15.06 7.94
C GLY A 30 -6.68 -15.47 8.15
N LYS A 31 -6.94 -16.78 8.30
CA LYS A 31 -8.27 -17.35 8.55
C LYS A 31 -8.97 -16.77 9.79
N ARG A 32 -8.23 -16.17 10.72
CA ARG A 32 -8.82 -15.54 11.91
C ARG A 32 -9.58 -14.25 11.57
N ASP A 33 -9.25 -13.59 10.46
CA ASP A 33 -9.90 -12.37 9.99
C ASP A 33 -10.07 -11.32 11.10
N THR A 34 -8.95 -10.98 11.76
CA THR A 34 -8.94 -9.97 12.82
C THR A 34 -7.85 -8.93 12.62
N LYS A 35 -7.99 -7.81 13.31
CA LYS A 35 -6.92 -6.81 13.46
C LYS A 35 -5.61 -7.43 13.92
N GLU A 36 -5.64 -8.34 14.88
CA GLU A 36 -4.45 -9.02 15.42
C GLU A 36 -3.79 -9.91 14.37
N ALA A 37 -4.59 -10.55 13.51
CA ALA A 37 -4.08 -11.31 12.37
C ALA A 37 -3.38 -10.41 11.34
N VAL A 38 -3.95 -9.25 11.02
CA VAL A 38 -3.27 -8.25 10.16
C VAL A 38 -1.97 -7.79 10.78
N LEU A 39 -1.95 -7.48 12.08
CA LEU A 39 -0.73 -7.06 12.76
C LEU A 39 0.32 -8.17 12.77
N ALA A 40 -0.08 -9.43 12.95
CA ALA A 40 0.80 -10.59 12.86
C ALA A 40 1.38 -10.73 11.45
N ILE A 41 0.55 -10.75 10.41
CA ILE A 41 1.00 -10.87 9.02
C ILE A 41 1.91 -9.71 8.64
N ALA A 42 1.45 -8.48 8.83
CA ALA A 42 2.16 -7.30 8.38
C ALA A 42 3.46 -7.04 9.17
N TYR A 43 3.51 -7.28 10.48
CA TYR A 43 4.66 -6.88 11.30
C TYR A 43 5.49 -8.02 11.89
N ALA A 44 4.98 -9.26 11.89
CA ALA A 44 5.77 -10.43 12.26
C ALA A 44 6.15 -11.26 11.03
N GLY A 45 5.17 -11.57 10.16
CA GLY A 45 5.42 -12.38 8.96
C GLY A 45 6.20 -11.63 7.89
N LEU A 46 5.96 -10.33 7.73
CA LEU A 46 6.65 -9.47 6.76
C LEU A 46 7.67 -8.54 7.43
N SER A 47 8.23 -8.95 8.56
CA SER A 47 9.30 -8.19 9.21
C SER A 47 10.58 -8.21 8.37
N GLU A 48 11.45 -7.23 8.60
CA GLU A 48 12.76 -7.18 7.95
C GLU A 48 13.57 -8.46 8.17
N SER A 49 13.56 -9.01 9.39
CA SER A 49 14.27 -10.25 9.73
C SER A 49 13.76 -11.46 8.95
N VAL A 50 12.43 -11.58 8.76
CA VAL A 50 11.85 -12.64 7.94
C VAL A 50 12.23 -12.42 6.49
N LEU A 51 11.99 -11.23 5.94
CA LEU A 51 12.21 -10.96 4.51
C LEU A 51 13.69 -11.07 4.12
N ALA A 52 14.61 -10.61 4.96
CA ALA A 52 16.06 -10.70 4.69
C ALA A 52 16.60 -12.13 4.71
N SER A 53 15.88 -13.08 5.32
CA SER A 53 16.26 -14.50 5.34
C SER A 53 15.85 -15.28 4.09
N LEU A 54 15.06 -14.67 3.20
CA LEU A 54 14.49 -15.32 2.03
C LEU A 54 15.28 -14.99 0.75
N SER A 55 15.32 -15.93 -0.18
CA SER A 55 15.69 -15.62 -1.57
C SER A 55 14.69 -14.63 -2.19
N ALA A 56 15.09 -13.96 -3.27
CA ALA A 56 14.19 -13.03 -3.98
C ALA A 56 12.89 -13.72 -4.45
N GLU A 57 12.99 -14.95 -4.95
CA GLU A 57 11.84 -15.76 -5.37
C GLU A 57 10.93 -16.12 -4.19
N HIS A 58 11.50 -16.59 -3.08
CA HIS A 58 10.71 -16.93 -1.88
C HIS A 58 10.04 -15.70 -1.27
N MET A 59 10.73 -14.55 -1.28
CA MET A 59 10.16 -13.27 -0.86
C MET A 59 8.95 -12.89 -1.71
N GLN A 60 9.02 -13.07 -3.04
CA GLN A 60 7.88 -12.82 -3.93
C GLN A 60 6.69 -13.73 -3.59
N HIS A 61 6.91 -15.03 -3.39
CA HIS A 61 5.85 -15.96 -2.99
C HIS A 61 5.21 -15.60 -1.63
N VAL A 62 6.03 -15.15 -0.67
CA VAL A 62 5.55 -14.69 0.64
C VAL A 62 4.71 -13.42 0.51
N LEU A 63 5.17 -12.42 -0.25
CA LEU A 63 4.42 -11.17 -0.47
C LEU A 63 3.10 -11.45 -1.18
N GLN A 64 3.10 -12.31 -2.20
CA GLN A 64 1.89 -12.72 -2.91
C GLN A 64 0.91 -13.45 -1.99
N THR A 65 1.39 -14.40 -1.19
CA THR A 65 0.53 -15.13 -0.24
C THR A 65 -0.06 -14.18 0.81
N ALA A 66 0.74 -13.25 1.33
CA ALA A 66 0.25 -12.23 2.27
C ALA A 66 -0.80 -11.32 1.61
N GLN A 67 -0.58 -10.90 0.36
CA GLN A 67 -1.55 -10.11 -0.40
C GLN A 67 -2.88 -10.84 -0.56
N GLU A 68 -2.85 -12.10 -1.01
CA GLU A 68 -4.04 -12.93 -1.18
C GLU A 68 -4.82 -13.09 0.12
N VAL A 69 -4.11 -13.38 1.21
CA VAL A 69 -4.70 -13.56 2.54
C VAL A 69 -5.34 -12.26 3.04
N LEU A 70 -4.62 -11.14 2.98
CA LEU A 70 -5.12 -9.85 3.48
C LEU A 70 -6.29 -9.33 2.63
N THR A 71 -6.29 -9.61 1.32
CA THR A 71 -7.39 -9.21 0.42
C THR A 71 -8.70 -9.92 0.76
N ARG A 72 -8.65 -11.18 1.20
CA ARG A 72 -9.83 -11.99 1.54
C ARG A 72 -10.45 -11.64 2.89
N MET A 73 -9.78 -10.83 3.72
CA MET A 73 -10.29 -10.42 5.02
C MET A 73 -11.55 -9.57 4.88
N THR A 74 -12.48 -9.73 5.82
CA THR A 74 -13.77 -9.03 5.85
C THR A 74 -13.94 -8.15 7.07
N ASP A 75 -13.19 -8.40 8.15
CA ASP A 75 -13.30 -7.63 9.39
C ASP A 75 -12.87 -6.17 9.19
N THR A 76 -13.75 -5.24 9.59
CA THR A 76 -13.51 -3.81 9.40
C THR A 76 -12.35 -3.30 10.26
N ARG A 77 -12.05 -3.92 11.41
CA ARG A 77 -10.90 -3.56 12.25
C ARG A 77 -9.59 -4.06 11.64
N ALA A 78 -9.60 -5.21 10.99
CA ALA A 78 -8.53 -5.74 10.16
C ALA A 78 -8.19 -4.76 9.04
N TRP A 79 -9.18 -4.34 8.25
CA TRP A 79 -8.96 -3.34 7.19
C TRP A 79 -8.40 -2.02 7.70
N LYS A 80 -8.86 -1.53 8.86
CA LYS A 80 -8.28 -0.33 9.49
C LYS A 80 -6.79 -0.51 9.80
N ALA A 81 -6.36 -1.70 10.21
CA ALA A 81 -4.94 -2.00 10.40
C ALA A 81 -4.19 -2.07 9.07
N THR A 82 -4.76 -2.70 8.03
CA THR A 82 -4.20 -2.75 6.67
C THR A 82 -3.94 -1.35 6.13
N TYR A 83 -4.93 -0.45 6.20
CA TYR A 83 -4.79 0.96 5.78
C TYR A 83 -3.71 1.71 6.53
N LYS A 84 -3.50 1.41 7.82
CA LYS A 84 -2.43 2.04 8.59
C LYS A 84 -1.07 1.51 8.15
N ALA A 85 -0.96 0.22 7.88
CA ALA A 85 0.28 -0.43 7.48
C ALA A 85 0.78 0.08 6.12
N THR A 86 -0.10 0.41 5.17
CA THR A 86 0.26 0.96 3.84
C THR A 86 1.20 2.17 3.88
N TYR A 87 1.19 2.97 4.96
CA TYR A 87 2.05 4.16 5.10
C TYR A 87 2.89 4.16 6.39
N LYS A 88 2.91 3.04 7.13
CA LYS A 88 3.67 2.90 8.39
C LYS A 88 4.55 1.67 8.45
N HIS A 89 4.40 0.72 7.52
CA HIS A 89 5.27 -0.44 7.48
C HIS A 89 6.71 0.00 7.14
N PRO A 90 7.75 -0.48 7.84
CA PRO A 90 9.14 -0.07 7.61
C PRO A 90 9.63 -0.47 6.22
N ASP A 91 9.33 -1.69 5.78
CA ASP A 91 9.72 -2.17 4.45
C ASP A 91 8.81 -1.60 3.35
N TRP A 92 9.42 -0.97 2.34
CA TRP A 92 8.73 -0.33 1.23
C TRP A 92 8.06 -1.33 0.28
N ARG A 93 8.62 -2.55 0.11
CA ARG A 93 8.04 -3.61 -0.74
C ARG A 93 6.72 -4.08 -0.16
N VAL A 94 6.63 -4.15 1.17
CA VAL A 94 5.40 -4.44 1.89
C VAL A 94 4.40 -3.28 1.72
N ARG A 95 4.82 -2.02 1.79
CA ARG A 95 3.94 -0.88 1.52
C ARG A 95 3.37 -0.93 0.09
N VAL A 96 4.20 -1.26 -0.91
CA VAL A 96 3.79 -1.49 -2.31
C VAL A 96 2.75 -2.61 -2.42
N MET A 97 3.00 -3.78 -1.82
CA MET A 97 2.05 -4.90 -1.82
C MET A 97 0.74 -4.53 -1.11
N LEU A 98 0.82 -3.81 0.01
CA LEU A 98 -0.37 -3.37 0.73
C LEU A 98 -1.21 -2.36 -0.07
N LEU A 99 -0.62 -1.58 -0.98
CA LEU A 99 -1.39 -0.78 -1.93
C LEU A 99 -2.24 -1.69 -2.84
N ASP A 100 -1.71 -2.81 -3.32
CA ASP A 100 -2.48 -3.78 -4.12
C ASP A 100 -3.63 -4.40 -3.31
N VAL A 101 -3.41 -4.67 -2.01
CA VAL A 101 -4.50 -5.11 -1.11
C VAL A 101 -5.58 -4.02 -1.01
N VAL A 102 -5.19 -2.77 -0.76
CA VAL A 102 -6.11 -1.63 -0.61
C VAL A 102 -6.88 -1.33 -1.90
N ARG A 103 -6.31 -1.63 -3.08
CA ARG A 103 -6.95 -1.48 -4.39
C ARG A 103 -8.33 -2.17 -4.45
N HIS A 104 -8.51 -3.29 -3.76
CA HIS A 104 -9.77 -4.06 -3.75
C HIS A 104 -10.93 -3.37 -3.01
N ARG A 105 -10.65 -2.29 -2.27
CA ARG A 105 -11.64 -1.47 -1.57
C ARG A 105 -11.87 -0.13 -2.26
N LEU A 106 -11.34 0.02 -3.47
CA LEU A 106 -11.41 1.23 -4.27
C LEU A 106 -12.11 0.98 -5.62
N PRO A 107 -12.79 2.01 -6.17
CA PRO A 107 -13.12 3.28 -5.52
C PRO A 107 -14.25 3.15 -4.49
N GLY A 108 -14.42 4.14 -3.61
CA GLY A 108 -15.63 4.27 -2.76
C GLY A 108 -15.38 4.18 -1.25
N GLU A 109 -14.37 3.44 -0.79
CA GLU A 109 -14.05 3.42 0.63
C GLU A 109 -13.15 4.61 1.03
N LYS A 110 -13.73 5.58 1.77
CA LYS A 110 -13.02 6.81 2.17
C LYS A 110 -11.71 6.54 2.94
N ARG A 111 -11.66 5.46 3.72
CA ARG A 111 -10.46 5.09 4.51
C ARG A 111 -9.36 4.50 3.63
N ALA A 112 -9.72 3.71 2.62
CA ALA A 112 -8.79 3.20 1.61
C ALA A 112 -8.18 4.37 0.81
N GLU A 113 -9.01 5.31 0.34
CA GLU A 113 -8.52 6.51 -0.37
C GLU A 113 -7.56 7.33 0.51
N LYS A 114 -7.85 7.49 1.80
CA LYS A 114 -6.96 8.19 2.74
C LYS A 114 -5.61 7.47 2.90
N ALA A 115 -5.57 6.15 2.77
CA ALA A 115 -4.31 5.41 2.77
C ALA A 115 -3.49 5.71 1.50
N VAL A 116 -4.13 5.71 0.33
CA VAL A 116 -3.50 6.08 -0.95
C VAL A 116 -2.98 7.52 -0.92
N ILE A 117 -3.79 8.49 -0.45
CA ILE A 117 -3.38 9.90 -0.31
C ILE A 117 -2.11 10.05 0.53
N LYS A 118 -1.98 9.25 1.61
CA LYS A 118 -0.76 9.25 2.43
C LYS A 118 0.43 8.64 1.70
N ALA A 119 0.21 7.56 0.96
CA ALA A 119 1.25 6.88 0.18
C ALA A 119 1.77 7.72 -1.00
N ILE A 120 0.97 8.64 -1.57
CA ILE A 120 1.45 9.61 -2.58
C ILE A 120 2.62 10.45 -2.04
N GLY A 121 2.65 10.73 -0.73
CA GLY A 121 3.74 11.45 -0.08
C GLY A 121 4.78 10.55 0.59
N ASP A 122 4.85 9.26 0.22
CA ASP A 122 5.85 8.35 0.78
C ASP A 122 7.27 8.77 0.39
N GLY A 123 8.23 8.59 1.30
CA GLY A 123 9.64 8.93 1.05
C GLY A 123 10.35 7.98 0.09
N THR A 124 9.74 6.83 -0.23
CA THR A 124 10.26 5.88 -1.22
C THR A 124 9.51 6.03 -2.54
N ASP A 125 10.23 6.38 -3.62
CA ASP A 125 9.65 6.64 -4.95
C ASP A 125 8.78 5.49 -5.46
N ALA A 126 9.18 4.24 -5.27
CA ALA A 126 8.40 3.08 -5.70
C ALA A 126 6.99 3.03 -5.07
N VAL A 127 6.86 3.46 -3.80
CA VAL A 127 5.57 3.52 -3.10
C VAL A 127 4.75 4.71 -3.59
N ALA A 128 5.39 5.88 -3.70
CA ALA A 128 4.74 7.11 -4.15
C ALA A 128 4.21 6.96 -5.59
N ILE A 129 5.05 6.48 -6.52
CA ILE A 129 4.69 6.25 -7.93
C ILE A 129 3.50 5.30 -8.03
N LYS A 130 3.52 4.17 -7.31
CA LYS A 130 2.40 3.22 -7.34
C LYS A 130 1.09 3.84 -6.83
N ALA A 131 1.16 4.64 -5.77
CA ALA A 131 -0.02 5.34 -5.24
C ALA A 131 -0.55 6.41 -6.21
N ILE A 132 0.33 7.12 -6.92
CA ILE A 132 -0.01 8.10 -7.96
C ILE A 132 -0.68 7.43 -9.15
N GLU A 133 -0.09 6.34 -9.67
CA GLU A 133 -0.64 5.59 -10.80
C GLU A 133 -2.02 5.03 -10.46
N MET A 134 -2.16 4.42 -9.27
CA MET A 134 -3.44 3.94 -8.76
C MET A 134 -4.49 5.06 -8.67
N ALA A 135 -4.09 6.24 -8.21
CA ALA A 135 -4.99 7.39 -8.11
C ALA A 135 -5.57 7.80 -9.48
N GLY A 136 -4.72 7.86 -10.51
CA GLY A 136 -5.14 8.17 -11.87
C GLY A 136 -5.98 7.05 -12.50
N GLU A 137 -5.55 5.79 -12.35
CA GLU A 137 -6.25 4.62 -12.90
C GLU A 137 -7.67 4.44 -12.34
N LEU A 138 -7.85 4.71 -11.05
CA LEU A 138 -9.14 4.53 -10.37
C LEU A 138 -9.94 5.82 -10.25
N ASN A 139 -9.50 6.90 -10.91
CA ASN A 139 -10.13 8.22 -10.87
C ASN A 139 -10.41 8.70 -9.43
N LEU A 140 -9.41 8.61 -8.54
CA LEU A 140 -9.56 8.92 -7.12
C LEU A 140 -9.60 10.43 -6.88
N LYS A 141 -10.77 11.04 -7.08
CA LYS A 141 -11.02 12.49 -6.97
C LYS A 141 -10.40 13.17 -5.74
N ARG A 142 -10.44 12.53 -4.56
CA ARG A 142 -9.86 13.10 -3.32
C ARG A 142 -8.33 13.19 -3.30
N THR A 143 -7.65 12.58 -4.26
CA THR A 143 -6.18 12.66 -4.39
C THR A 143 -5.72 13.92 -5.11
N VAL A 144 -6.61 14.61 -5.84
CA VAL A 144 -6.27 15.76 -6.69
C VAL A 144 -5.50 16.82 -5.93
N SER A 145 -5.97 17.27 -4.76
CA SER A 145 -5.26 18.29 -3.98
C SER A 145 -3.84 17.86 -3.60
N LYS A 146 -3.62 16.58 -3.29
CA LYS A 146 -2.30 16.06 -2.92
C LYS A 146 -1.38 15.94 -4.13
N LEU A 147 -1.90 15.49 -5.27
CA LEU A 147 -1.17 15.43 -6.54
C LEU A 147 -0.79 16.84 -7.02
N MET A 148 -1.71 17.80 -6.97
CA MET A 148 -1.46 19.21 -7.29
C MET A 148 -0.33 19.78 -6.45
N GLN A 149 -0.39 19.61 -5.12
CA GLN A 149 0.68 20.09 -4.21
C GLN A 149 2.06 19.55 -4.61
N MET A 150 2.13 18.26 -4.98
CA MET A 150 3.38 17.62 -5.36
C MET A 150 3.93 18.16 -6.69
N VAL A 151 3.05 18.38 -7.68
CA VAL A 151 3.46 18.88 -9.00
C VAL A 151 3.82 20.37 -8.93
N ILE A 152 3.01 21.19 -8.27
CA ILE A 152 3.26 22.63 -8.13
C ILE A 152 4.57 22.92 -7.40
N ALA A 153 4.91 22.14 -6.37
CA ALA A 153 6.17 22.28 -5.64
C ALA A 153 7.43 22.07 -6.51
N LYS A 154 7.28 21.50 -7.71
CA LYS A 154 8.36 21.21 -8.66
C LYS A 154 8.13 21.87 -10.03
N TRP A 155 7.12 22.75 -10.14
CA TRP A 155 6.75 23.38 -11.40
C TRP A 155 7.88 24.28 -11.92
N GLY A 156 8.19 24.19 -13.21
CA GLY A 156 9.29 24.95 -13.83
C GLY A 156 10.70 24.48 -13.44
N GLN A 157 10.83 23.39 -12.69
CA GLN A 157 12.11 22.74 -12.37
C GLN A 157 12.27 21.46 -13.21
N HIS A 158 13.47 20.87 -13.20
CA HIS A 158 13.67 19.52 -13.75
C HIS A 158 12.77 18.53 -13.01
N VAL A 159 11.71 18.07 -13.68
CA VAL A 159 10.69 17.21 -13.09
C VAL A 159 11.19 15.76 -13.01
N GLY A 160 11.23 15.22 -11.80
CA GLY A 160 11.47 13.79 -11.57
C GLY A 160 10.28 12.93 -12.01
N VAL A 161 10.50 11.61 -12.14
CA VAL A 161 9.50 10.63 -12.61
C VAL A 161 8.17 10.75 -11.87
N SER A 162 8.21 10.92 -10.54
CA SER A 162 7.00 11.03 -9.70
C SER A 162 6.12 12.24 -10.07
N ALA A 163 6.72 13.38 -10.41
CA ALA A 163 5.97 14.58 -10.81
C ALA A 163 5.32 14.40 -12.18
N ALA A 164 6.04 13.83 -13.16
CA ALA A 164 5.47 13.51 -14.48
C ALA A 164 4.30 12.52 -14.36
N LYS A 165 4.45 11.47 -13.54
CA LYS A 165 3.37 10.51 -13.26
C LYS A 165 2.16 11.16 -12.60
N ALA A 166 2.39 12.15 -11.73
CA ALA A 166 1.29 12.87 -11.09
C ALA A 166 0.57 13.84 -12.02
N THR A 167 1.27 14.49 -12.95
CA THR A 167 0.63 15.25 -14.03
C THR A 167 -0.27 14.34 -14.87
N LEU A 168 0.19 13.15 -15.23
CA LEU A 168 -0.63 12.15 -15.95
C LEU A 168 -1.83 11.68 -15.12
N ALA A 169 -1.66 11.47 -13.82
CA ALA A 169 -2.76 11.10 -12.93
C ALA A 169 -3.79 12.25 -12.81
N LEU A 170 -3.33 13.49 -12.70
CA LEU A 170 -4.18 14.69 -12.69
C LEU A 170 -4.94 14.82 -14.01
N GLU A 171 -4.30 14.60 -15.14
CA GLU A 171 -4.96 14.60 -16.45
C GLU A 171 -6.06 13.55 -16.53
N LYS A 172 -5.80 12.31 -16.08
CA LYS A 172 -6.81 11.24 -16.04
C LYS A 172 -8.02 11.60 -15.17
N ILE A 173 -7.81 12.31 -14.06
CA ILE A 173 -8.89 12.65 -13.10
C ILE A 173 -9.65 13.91 -13.53
N THR A 174 -8.92 14.93 -13.99
CA THR A 174 -9.43 16.29 -14.18
C THR A 174 -9.65 16.67 -15.65
N GLY A 175 -9.10 15.90 -16.59
CA GLY A 175 -9.13 16.18 -18.03
C GLY A 175 -8.13 17.24 -18.49
N THR A 176 -7.16 17.64 -17.65
CA THR A 176 -6.20 18.70 -17.98
C THR A 176 -4.85 18.49 -17.28
N THR A 177 -3.80 19.02 -17.90
CA THR A 177 -2.40 19.01 -17.40
C THR A 177 -1.99 20.35 -16.78
N GLU A 178 -2.89 21.35 -16.77
CA GLU A 178 -2.55 22.72 -16.40
C GLU A 178 -3.00 23.06 -14.97
N PRO A 179 -2.15 23.75 -14.16
CA PRO A 179 -2.49 24.15 -12.80
C PRO A 179 -3.79 24.94 -12.68
N ALA A 180 -4.04 25.89 -13.59
CA ALA A 180 -5.28 26.66 -13.62
C ALA A 180 -6.52 25.76 -13.81
N GLY A 181 -6.40 24.75 -14.67
CA GLY A 181 -7.44 23.76 -14.91
C GLY A 181 -7.71 22.89 -13.67
N TRP A 182 -6.66 22.47 -12.95
CA TRP A 182 -6.83 21.72 -11.70
C TRP A 182 -7.53 22.54 -10.61
N HIS A 183 -7.15 23.81 -10.44
CA HIS A 183 -7.82 24.70 -9.48
C HIS A 183 -9.30 24.90 -9.81
N ALA A 184 -9.63 25.11 -11.08
CA ALA A 184 -11.03 25.20 -11.52
C ALA A 184 -11.80 23.89 -11.25
N TRP A 185 -11.19 22.75 -11.53
CA TRP A 185 -11.80 21.44 -11.29
C TRP A 185 -12.08 21.20 -9.80
N VAL A 186 -11.13 21.54 -8.91
CA VAL A 186 -11.30 21.40 -7.45
C VAL A 186 -12.49 22.21 -6.97
N ASN A 187 -12.59 23.48 -7.37
CA ASN A 187 -13.69 24.37 -6.96
C ASN A 187 -15.08 23.87 -7.39
N GLN A 188 -15.16 23.00 -8.41
CA GLN A 188 -16.41 22.46 -8.94
C GLN A 188 -16.76 21.07 -8.39
N ASN A 189 -15.77 20.30 -7.89
CA ASN A 189 -15.93 18.86 -7.65
C ASN A 189 -15.60 18.39 -6.23
N LEU A 190 -14.97 19.23 -5.40
CA LEU A 190 -14.55 18.90 -4.02
C LEU A 190 -15.06 19.93 -3.02
#